data_AF-A0A2E6CLY2-F1
#
_entry.id   AF-A0A2E6CLY2-F1
#
_cell.length_a   1.000
_cell.length_b   1.000
_cell.length_c   1.000
_cell.angle_alpha   90.00
_cell.angle_beta   90.00
_cell.angle_gamma   90.00
#
_symmetry.space_group_name_H-M   'P 1'
#
loop_
_entity.id
_entity.type
_entity.pdbx_description
1 polymer ?
#
loop_
_entity_poly.entity_id
_entity_poly.type
_entity_poly.pdbx_seq_one_letter_code
_entity_poly.pdbx_strand_id
1 'polypeptide(L)'
;MDREIKVPSDWNAEVQKNIDRFAFTFQSQTDVTIAERIYGRLLELRELSVDAFEQDPSGAAETYRLCAELDDLIVRADVELEQWSKK
;
A
#
# COMPACT_ATOMS: atom_id res chain seq x y z
N MET A 1 7.05 -15.50 14.45
CA MET A 1 8.20 -14.73 13.92
C MET A 1 7.69 -13.31 13.76
N ASP A 2 7.87 -12.51 14.80
CA ASP A 2 7.64 -11.07 14.75
C ASP A 2 8.62 -10.51 13.72
N ARG A 3 8.15 -10.32 12.49
CA ARG A 3 8.86 -9.45 11.56
C ARG A 3 8.85 -8.10 12.25
N GLU A 4 10.02 -7.60 12.61
CA GLU A 4 10.16 -6.23 13.07
C GLU A 4 9.79 -5.34 11.87
N ILE A 5 8.50 -4.98 11.78
CA ILE A 5 8.00 -4.17 10.69
C ILE A 5 8.48 -2.75 10.98
N LYS A 6 9.63 -2.42 10.40
CA LYS A 6 10.20 -1.09 10.55
C LYS A 6 9.41 -0.10 9.72
N VAL A 7 8.85 0.91 10.38
CA VAL A 7 8.26 2.08 9.72
C VAL A 7 9.34 2.69 8.80
N PRO A 8 9.06 2.86 7.50
CA PRO A 8 9.99 3.54 6.59
C PRO A 8 10.29 4.94 7.11
N SER A 9 11.55 5.37 6.97
CA SER A 9 11.97 6.73 7.36
C SER A 9 11.25 7.84 6.59
N ASP A 10 10.71 7.52 5.41
CA ASP A 10 9.82 8.38 4.62
C ASP A 10 8.61 7.54 4.19
N TRP A 11 7.64 7.44 5.09
CA TRP A 11 6.43 6.65 4.86
C TRP A 11 5.61 7.18 3.67
N ASN A 12 5.53 8.51 3.52
CA ASN A 12 4.77 9.14 2.43
C ASN A 12 5.34 8.73 1.06
N ALA A 13 6.67 8.81 0.87
CA ALA A 13 7.31 8.41 -0.38
C ALA A 13 7.16 6.91 -0.66
N GLU A 14 7.25 6.07 0.38
CA GLU A 14 7.09 4.63 0.23
C GLU A 14 5.65 4.26 -0.17
N VAL A 15 4.64 4.93 0.39
CA VAL A 15 3.24 4.75 -0.03
C VAL A 15 3.05 5.18 -1.48
N GLN A 16 3.48 6.38 -1.85
CA GLN A 16 3.34 6.88 -3.23
C GLN A 16 3.96 5.92 -4.26
N LYS A 17 5.13 5.36 -3.96
CA LYS A 17 5.79 4.38 -4.82
C LYS A 17 4.99 3.07 -4.97
N ASN A 18 4.34 2.61 -3.91
CA ASN A 18 3.51 1.40 -3.97
C ASN A 18 2.19 1.66 -4.70
N ILE A 19 1.65 2.88 -4.62
CA ILE A 19 0.52 3.34 -5.45
C ILE A 19 0.89 3.29 -6.93
N ASP A 20 2.02 3.88 -7.31
CA ASP A 20 2.48 3.90 -8.71
C ASP A 20 2.71 2.48 -9.24
N ARG A 21 3.28 1.60 -8.41
CA ARG A 21 3.47 0.18 -8.73
C ARG A 21 2.14 -0.56 -8.88
N PHE A 22 1.17 -0.32 -8.00
CA PHE A 22 -0.16 -0.90 -8.13
C PHE A 22 -0.79 -0.51 -9.47
N ALA A 23 -0.81 0.79 -9.78
CA ALA A 23 -1.37 1.28 -11.05
C ALA A 23 -0.69 0.61 -12.25
N PHE A 24 0.65 0.55 -12.26
CA PHE A 24 1.39 -0.10 -13.32
C PHE A 24 1.12 -1.61 -13.41
N THR A 25 1.20 -2.35 -12.29
CA THR A 25 1.05 -3.80 -12.28
C THR A 25 -0.35 -4.23 -12.66
N PHE A 26 -1.40 -3.54 -12.21
CA PHE A 26 -2.78 -3.94 -12.50
C PHE A 26 -3.30 -3.39 -13.83
N GLN A 27 -2.75 -2.28 -14.36
CA GLN A 27 -3.15 -1.75 -15.67
C GLN A 27 -2.36 -2.32 -16.85
N SER A 28 -1.07 -2.62 -16.66
CA SER A 28 -0.15 -2.95 -17.76
C SER A 28 0.39 -4.38 -17.72
N GLN A 29 0.30 -5.04 -16.58
CA GLN A 29 0.75 -6.42 -16.39
C GLN A 29 -0.43 -7.25 -15.84
N THR A 30 -0.38 -8.57 -15.98
CA THR A 30 -1.39 -9.47 -15.38
C THR A 30 -0.66 -10.56 -14.60
N ASP A 31 0.36 -10.14 -13.86
CA ASP A 31 1.15 -11.03 -13.01
C ASP A 31 0.54 -11.05 -11.61
N VAL A 32 -0.21 -12.12 -11.33
CA VAL A 32 -0.94 -12.32 -10.07
C VAL A 32 0.02 -12.38 -8.88
N THR A 33 1.20 -12.98 -9.03
CA THR A 33 2.17 -13.11 -7.93
C THR A 33 2.76 -11.76 -7.53
N ILE A 34 3.05 -10.90 -8.51
CA ILE A 34 3.50 -9.53 -8.23
C ILE A 34 2.36 -8.71 -7.61
N ALA A 35 1.14 -8.86 -8.12
CA ALA A 35 -0.06 -8.20 -7.60
C ALA A 35 -0.33 -8.55 -6.13
N GLU A 36 -0.29 -9.83 -5.75
CA GLU A 36 -0.44 -10.29 -4.36
C GLU A 36 0.65 -9.71 -3.45
N ARG A 37 1.89 -9.65 -3.93
CA ARG A 37 2.99 -9.07 -3.17
C ARG A 37 2.82 -7.57 -2.94
N ILE A 38 2.35 -6.83 -3.95
CA ILE A 38 2.04 -5.41 -3.82
C ILE A 38 0.88 -5.24 -2.84
N TYR A 39 -0.18 -6.03 -2.95
CA TYR A 39 -1.31 -5.99 -2.04
C TYR A 39 -0.91 -6.20 -0.57
N GLY A 40 -0.09 -7.22 -0.30
CA GLY A 40 0.46 -7.44 1.04
C GLY A 40 1.25 -6.24 1.55
N ARG A 41 2.01 -5.56 0.68
CA ARG A 41 2.77 -4.36 1.06
C ARG A 41 1.86 -3.15 1.34
N LEU A 42 0.76 -2.99 0.62
CA LEU A 42 -0.23 -1.94 0.89
C LEU A 42 -0.86 -2.13 2.28
N LEU A 43 -1.19 -3.39 2.65
CA LEU A 43 -1.69 -3.72 3.98
C LEU A 43 -0.67 -3.40 5.09
N GLU A 44 0.59 -3.79 4.90
CA GLU A 44 1.67 -3.45 5.85
C GLU A 44 1.81 -1.93 6.03
N LEU A 45 1.78 -1.15 4.95
CA LEU A 45 1.90 0.31 5.03
C LEU A 45 0.73 0.95 5.77
N ARG A 46 -0.48 0.39 5.60
CA ARG A 46 -1.68 0.83 6.32
C ARG A 46 -1.54 0.61 7.82
N GLU A 47 -1.03 -0.54 8.25
CA GLU A 47 -0.77 -0.83 9.66
C GLU A 47 0.25 0.14 10.27
N LEU A 48 1.29 0.50 9.50
CA LEU A 48 2.34 1.43 9.94
C LEU A 48 1.94 2.92 9.90
N SER A 49 0.75 3.24 9.38
CA SER A 49 0.31 4.63 9.24
C SER A 49 0.25 5.36 10.58
N VAL A 50 -0.22 4.67 11.63
CA VAL A 50 -0.32 5.24 12.99
C VAL A 50 1.05 5.63 13.52
N ASP A 51 2.04 4.75 13.40
CA ASP A 51 3.41 5.04 13.82
C ASP A 51 4.06 6.13 12.96
N ALA A 52 3.71 6.21 11.67
CA ALA A 52 4.18 7.28 10.79
C ALA A 52 3.66 8.66 11.21
N PHE A 53 2.40 8.75 11.65
CA PHE A 53 1.84 9.99 12.22
C PHE A 53 2.57 10.44 13.48
N GLU A 54 2.94 9.50 14.34
CA GLU A 54 3.68 9.82 15.57
C GLU A 54 5.11 10.30 15.28
N GLN A 55 5.73 9.79 14.21
CA GLN A 55 7.09 10.17 13.80
C GLN A 55 7.16 11.53 13.11
N ASP A 56 6.17 11.88 12.28
CA ASP A 56 6.09 13.19 11.64
C ASP A 56 4.69 13.82 11.72
N PRO A 57 4.38 14.49 12.84
CA PRO A 57 3.12 15.21 13.01
C PRO A 57 2.96 16.39 12.04
N SER A 58 4.07 16.92 11.51
CA SER A 58 4.05 18.07 10.60
C SER A 58 3.65 17.69 9.17
N GLY A 59 3.94 16.46 8.77
CA GLY A 59 3.48 15.82 7.54
C GLY A 59 2.08 15.18 7.62
N ALA A 60 1.41 15.25 8.77
CA ALA A 60 0.16 14.51 9.02
C ALA A 60 -0.93 14.73 7.97
N ALA A 61 -1.09 15.95 7.43
CA ALA A 61 -2.09 16.21 6.39
C ALA A 61 -1.83 15.38 5.11
N GLU A 62 -0.56 15.24 4.72
CA GLU A 62 -0.15 14.42 3.58
C GLU A 62 -0.29 12.93 3.89
N THR A 63 0.12 12.51 5.09
CA THR A 63 -0.04 11.13 5.56
C THR A 63 -1.51 10.71 5.58
N TYR A 64 -2.43 11.56 6.06
CA TYR A 64 -3.88 11.29 6.00
C TYR A 64 -4.40 11.14 4.58
N ARG A 65 -3.96 12.02 3.66
CA ARG A 65 -4.34 11.92 2.25
C ARG A 65 -3.90 10.59 1.65
N LEU A 66 -2.64 10.22 1.88
CA LEU A 66 -2.06 8.98 1.37
C LEU A 66 -2.69 7.75 2.03
N CYS A 67 -3.08 7.79 3.31
CA CYS A 67 -3.86 6.72 3.94
C CYS A 67 -5.21 6.51 3.25
N ALA A 68 -5.93 7.58 2.93
CA ALA A 68 -7.23 7.47 2.26
C ALA A 68 -7.09 6.87 0.84
N GLU A 69 -6.05 7.27 0.11
CA GLU A 69 -5.74 6.70 -1.21
C GLU A 69 -5.31 5.24 -1.10
N LEU A 70 -4.49 4.90 -0.09
CA LEU A 70 -4.09 3.53 0.22
C LEU A 70 -5.29 2.64 0.53
N ASP A 71 -6.26 3.11 1.31
CA ASP A 71 -7.49 2.37 1.63
C ASP A 71 -8.32 2.07 0.38
N ASP A 72 -8.53 3.05 -0.50
CA ASP A 72 -9.26 2.85 -1.78
C ASP A 72 -8.54 1.83 -2.68
N LEU A 73 -7.20 1.87 -2.73
CA LEU A 73 -6.42 0.93 -3.52
C LEU A 73 -6.44 -0.48 -2.95
N ILE A 74 -6.41 -0.66 -1.63
CA ILE A 74 -6.55 -1.98 -0.99
C ILE A 74 -7.88 -2.61 -1.41
N VAL A 75 -8.98 -1.85 -1.39
CA VAL A 75 -10.29 -2.34 -1.84
C VAL A 75 -10.27 -2.73 -3.32
N ARG A 76 -9.67 -1.91 -4.19
CA ARG A 76 -9.57 -2.22 -5.62
C ARG A 76 -8.68 -3.44 -5.89
N ALA A 77 -7.56 -3.54 -5.18
CA ALA A 77 -6.62 -4.65 -5.29
C ALA A 77 -7.28 -5.98 -4.93
N ASP A 78 -8.06 -6.00 -3.85
CA ASP A 78 -8.79 -7.18 -3.40
C ASP A 78 -9.77 -7.67 -4.48
N VAL A 79 -10.57 -6.74 -5.03
CA VAL A 79 -11.52 -7.03 -6.12
C VAL A 79 -10.83 -7.55 -7.38
N GLU A 80 -9.73 -6.93 -7.80
CA GLU A 80 -8.97 -7.35 -8.98
C GLU A 80 -8.34 -8.75 -8.78
N LEU A 81 -7.74 -8.99 -7.61
CA LEU A 81 -7.18 -10.30 -7.27
C LEU A 81 -8.26 -11.40 -7.25
N GLU A 82 -9.43 -11.11 -6.69
CA GLU A 82 -10.57 -12.04 -6.74
C GLU A 82 -11.02 -12.33 -8.18
N GLN A 83 -11.04 -11.32 -9.06
CA GLN A 83 -11.40 -11.51 -10.46
C GLN A 83 -10.36 -12.35 -11.20
N TRP A 84 -9.08 -12.13 -10.92
CA TRP A 84 -7.99 -12.88 -11.55
C TRP A 84 -7.94 -14.33 -11.06
N SER A 85 -8.24 -14.58 -9.79
CA SER A 85 -8.34 -15.93 -9.22
C SER A 85 -9.47 -16.77 -9.83
N LYS A 86 -10.52 -16.11 -10.38
CA LYS A 86 -11.67 -16.76 -11.01
C LYS A 86 -11.50 -17.01 -12.53
N LYS A 87 -10.41 -16.56 -13.14
CA LYS A 87 -10.08 -16.80 -14.56
C LYS A 87 -9.29 -18.09 -14.75
#